data_AF-A0A7V1RIN5-F1
#
_entry.id   AF-A0A7V1RIN5-F1
#
_cell.length_a   1.000
_cell.length_b   1.000
_cell.length_c   1.000
_cell.angle_alpha   90.00
_cell.angle_beta   90.00
_cell.angle_gamma   90.00
#
_symmetry.space_group_name_H-M   'P 1'
#
loop_
_entity.id
_entity.type
_entity.pdbx_description
1 polymer ?
#
loop_
_entity_poly.entity_id
_entity_poly.type
_entity_poly.pdbx_seq_one_letter_code
_entity_poly.pdbx_strand_id
1 'polypeptide(L)'
;MTLLQRLPTIRAKLGSVIVFAVGLTIAFVYLILGFGFHVFQVREHLGELLLAGALGAGTALVIARWVARGMTQPLRDMARAARRMEAGDYGQRVHTDSRDEVGQLAQAFNRMSAELEQLERLRRDLVANVSHELKTPISALRAHLENLLDGV
;
A
#
# COMPACT_ATOMS: atom_id res chain seq x y z
N MET A 1 14.87 14.33 5.55
CA MET A 1 13.71 14.71 4.72
C MET A 1 14.24 15.12 3.34
N THR A 2 14.15 14.24 2.34
CA THR A 2 14.69 14.47 1.00
C THR A 2 13.68 15.19 0.10
N LEU A 3 14.13 16.19 -0.66
CA LEU A 3 13.35 17.15 -1.48
C LEU A 3 12.34 16.54 -2.47
N LEU A 4 12.43 15.24 -2.75
CA LEU A 4 11.59 14.51 -3.73
C LEU A 4 10.23 14.03 -3.19
N GLN A 5 9.96 14.16 -1.88
CA GLN A 5 8.63 13.85 -1.31
C GLN A 5 7.54 14.87 -1.67
N ARG A 6 7.89 15.98 -2.33
CA ARG A 6 6.93 17.03 -2.78
C ARG A 6 6.29 16.75 -4.14
N LEU A 7 6.66 15.68 -4.84
CA LEU A 7 6.09 15.41 -6.16
C LEU A 7 4.65 14.85 -6.02
N PRO A 8 3.64 15.51 -6.62
CA PRO A 8 2.22 15.21 -6.42
C PRO A 8 1.76 13.93 -7.13
N THR A 9 2.61 13.34 -7.98
CA THR A 9 2.27 12.17 -8.79
C THR A 9 3.38 11.10 -8.76
N ILE A 10 2.99 9.84 -8.71
CA ILE A 10 3.80 8.62 -8.86
C ILE A 10 4.60 8.70 -10.16
N ARG A 11 4.01 9.23 -11.22
CA ARG A 11 4.67 9.39 -12.53
C ARG A 11 5.86 10.34 -12.45
N ALA A 12 5.73 11.46 -11.73
CA ALA A 12 6.86 12.38 -11.52
C ALA A 12 7.94 11.76 -10.63
N LYS A 13 7.53 10.96 -9.63
CA LYS A 13 8.42 10.17 -8.79
C LYS A 13 9.23 9.15 -9.63
N LEU A 14 8.58 8.30 -10.42
CA LEU A 14 9.25 7.38 -11.34
C LEU A 14 10.11 8.11 -12.38
N GLY A 15 9.62 9.23 -12.92
CA GLY A 15 10.39 10.07 -13.84
C GLY A 15 11.67 10.62 -13.21
N SER A 16 11.63 11.05 -11.94
CA SER A 16 12.82 11.53 -11.23
C SER A 16 13.89 10.46 -11.05
N VAL A 17 13.49 9.19 -10.89
CA VAL A 17 14.42 8.06 -10.82
C VAL A 17 15.12 7.85 -12.14
N ILE A 18 14.38 7.90 -13.25
CA ILE A 18 14.94 7.75 -14.60
C ILE A 18 15.88 8.91 -14.90
N VAL A 19 15.47 10.15 -14.64
CA VAL A 19 16.31 11.34 -14.86
C VAL A 19 17.59 11.26 -14.03
N PHE A 20 17.50 10.84 -12.77
CA PHE A 20 18.68 10.68 -11.91
C PHE A 20 19.59 9.56 -12.41
N ALA A 21 19.04 8.39 -12.77
CA ALA A 21 19.79 7.26 -13.29
C ALA A 21 20.49 7.60 -14.62
N VAL A 22 19.78 8.25 -15.54
CA VAL A 22 20.33 8.70 -16.83
C VAL A 22 21.40 9.77 -16.61
N GLY A 23 21.16 10.75 -15.75
CA GLY A 23 22.14 11.78 -15.41
C GLY A 23 23.43 11.19 -14.81
N LEU A 24 23.30 10.18 -13.96
CA LEU A 24 24.44 9.49 -13.34
C LEU A 24 25.20 8.65 -14.36
N THR A 25 24.49 7.94 -15.25
CA THR A 25 25.11 7.22 -16.37
C THR A 25 25.87 8.17 -17.29
N ILE A 26 25.30 9.32 -17.65
CA ILE A 26 25.95 10.32 -18.51
C ILE A 26 27.18 10.90 -17.82
N ALA A 27 27.08 11.30 -16.54
CA ALA A 27 28.20 11.80 -15.76
C ALA A 27 29.32 10.76 -15.67
N PHE A 28 28.96 9.50 -15.51
CA PHE A 28 29.91 8.39 -15.45
C PHE A 28 30.61 8.13 -16.79
N VAL A 29 29.87 8.18 -17.90
CA VAL A 29 30.42 8.10 -19.26
C VAL A 29 31.36 9.28 -19.53
N TYR A 30 31.01 10.49 -19.10
CA TYR A 30 31.86 11.67 -19.24
C TYR A 30 33.14 11.55 -18.41
N LEU A 31 33.03 11.00 -17.20
CA LEU A 31 34.17 10.71 -16.35
C LEU A 31 35.09 9.69 -17.03
N ILE A 32 34.56 8.58 -17.56
CA ILE A 32 35.35 7.57 -18.28
C ILE A 32 36.00 8.15 -19.55
N LEU A 33 35.27 8.92 -20.36
CA LEU A 33 35.79 9.45 -21.64
C LEU A 33 36.80 10.58 -21.42
N GLY A 34 36.51 11.50 -20.50
CA GLY A 34 37.44 12.57 -20.13
C GLY A 34 38.70 12.02 -19.47
N PHE A 35 38.56 10.92 -18.72
CA PHE A 35 39.68 10.23 -18.12
C PHE A 35 40.45 9.37 -19.14
N GLY A 36 39.76 8.68 -20.05
CA GLY A 36 40.35 7.84 -21.11
C GLY A 36 41.29 8.58 -22.07
N PHE A 37 41.18 9.91 -22.18
CA PHE A 37 42.11 10.75 -22.94
C PHE A 37 43.46 10.97 -22.22
N HIS A 38 43.52 10.78 -20.89
CA HIS A 38 44.76 10.87 -20.10
C HIS A 38 45.46 9.51 -19.91
N VAL A 39 44.80 8.39 -20.22
CA VAL A 39 45.23 7.01 -19.93
C VAL A 39 46.09 6.42 -21.06
N PHE A 40 47.33 6.90 -21.21
CA PHE A 40 48.37 6.19 -21.99
C PHE A 40 49.38 5.44 -21.11
N GLN A 41 49.12 5.20 -19.81
CA GLN A 41 49.94 4.34 -18.94
C GLN A 41 49.07 3.45 -18.01
N VAL A 42 49.06 2.15 -18.30
CA VAL A 42 48.04 1.16 -17.89
C VAL A 42 48.36 0.46 -16.55
N ARG A 43 48.62 1.17 -15.44
CA ARG A 43 48.78 0.48 -14.12
C ARG A 43 48.01 1.03 -12.91
N GLU A 44 47.32 2.17 -12.98
CA GLU A 44 46.74 2.79 -11.76
C GLU A 44 45.21 3.01 -11.75
N HIS A 45 44.43 2.43 -12.67
CA HIS A 45 42.98 2.76 -12.80
C HIS A 45 42.01 1.81 -12.09
N LEU A 46 42.51 0.84 -11.31
CA LEU A 46 41.66 -0.07 -10.53
C LEU A 46 40.84 0.67 -9.47
N GLY A 47 41.41 1.68 -8.81
CA GLY A 47 40.72 2.44 -7.75
C GLY A 47 39.51 3.23 -8.27
N GLU A 48 39.60 3.77 -9.47
CA GLU A 48 38.54 4.57 -10.08
C GLU A 48 37.38 3.71 -10.59
N LEU A 49 37.67 2.55 -11.19
CA LEU A 49 36.62 1.58 -11.55
C LEU A 49 35.87 1.08 -10.31
N LEU A 50 36.58 0.87 -9.20
CA LEU A 50 35.96 0.44 -7.95
C LEU A 50 35.10 1.56 -7.34
N LEU A 51 35.58 2.80 -7.33
CA LEU A 51 34.82 3.96 -6.86
C LEU A 51 33.54 4.15 -7.68
N ALA A 52 33.66 4.06 -9.00
CA ALA A 52 32.57 4.13 -9.94
C ALA A 52 31.49 3.05 -9.69
N GLY A 53 31.93 1.79 -9.58
CA GLY A 53 31.04 0.67 -9.27
C GLY A 53 30.32 0.86 -7.93
N ALA A 54 31.04 1.36 -6.91
CA ALA A 54 30.48 1.66 -5.60
C ALA A 54 29.41 2.78 -5.66
N LEU A 55 29.66 3.85 -6.42
CA LEU A 55 28.69 4.94 -6.61
C LEU A 55 27.43 4.48 -7.37
N GLY A 56 27.61 3.67 -8.41
CA GLY A 56 26.50 3.06 -9.16
C GLY A 56 25.65 2.15 -8.27
N ALA A 57 26.28 1.23 -7.53
CA ALA A 57 25.61 0.35 -6.58
C ALA A 57 24.90 1.13 -5.46
N GLY A 58 25.55 2.15 -4.90
CA GLY A 58 24.97 3.02 -3.88
C GLY A 58 23.72 3.73 -4.38
N THR A 59 23.75 4.26 -5.60
CA THR A 59 22.59 4.92 -6.21
C THR A 59 21.45 3.95 -6.47
N ALA A 60 21.75 2.77 -7.02
CA ALA A 60 20.76 1.73 -7.24
C ALA A 60 20.07 1.32 -5.93
N LEU A 61 20.84 1.20 -4.84
CA LEU A 61 20.31 0.87 -3.51
C LEU A 61 19.39 1.96 -2.97
N VAL A 62 19.75 3.23 -3.15
CA VAL A 62 18.94 4.38 -2.75
C VAL A 62 17.62 4.40 -3.52
N ILE A 63 17.65 4.23 -4.84
CA ILE A 63 16.46 4.17 -5.69
C ILE A 63 15.57 2.99 -5.27
N ALA A 64 16.13 1.79 -5.14
CA ALA A 64 15.38 0.59 -4.77
C ALA A 64 14.68 0.77 -3.42
N ARG A 65 15.40 1.28 -2.41
CA ARG A 65 14.85 1.53 -1.08
C ARG A 65 13.77 2.61 -1.09
N TRP A 66 13.87 3.58 -1.98
CA TRP A 66 12.87 4.62 -2.16
C TRP A 66 11.59 4.10 -2.82
N VAL A 67 11.67 3.35 -3.93
CA VAL A 67 10.51 2.73 -4.59
C VAL A 67 9.80 1.75 -3.65
N ALA A 68 10.58 0.91 -2.96
CA ALA A 68 10.04 -0.09 -2.04
C ALA A 68 9.19 0.55 -0.94
N ARG A 69 9.64 1.67 -0.36
CA ARG A 69 8.92 2.38 0.71
C ARG A 69 7.81 3.29 0.21
N GLY A 70 8.03 3.96 -0.92
CA GLY A 70 7.09 4.96 -1.45
C GLY A 70 5.89 4.37 -2.16
N MET A 71 6.03 3.17 -2.74
CA MET A 71 4.98 2.55 -3.56
C MET A 71 4.72 1.09 -3.20
N THR A 72 5.77 0.27 -3.15
CA THR A 72 5.59 -1.19 -3.04
C THR A 72 5.01 -1.60 -1.69
N GLN A 73 5.48 -1.01 -0.59
CA GLN A 73 5.03 -1.34 0.75
C GLN A 73 3.55 -0.97 0.98
N PRO A 74 3.08 0.27 0.71
CA PRO A 74 1.66 0.60 0.83
C PRO A 74 0.75 -0.28 -0.03
N LEU A 75 1.16 -0.60 -1.27
CA LEU A 75 0.40 -1.51 -2.14
C LEU A 75 0.29 -2.92 -1.55
N ARG A 76 1.37 -3.45 -0.98
CA ARG A 76 1.35 -4.75 -0.28
C ARG A 76 0.48 -4.71 0.96
N ASP A 77 0.47 -3.61 1.69
CA ASP A 77 -0.33 -3.46 2.89
C ASP A 77 -1.83 -3.37 2.56
N MET A 78 -2.21 -2.65 1.51
CA MET A 78 -3.58 -2.69 0.96
C MET A 78 -3.97 -4.10 0.51
N ALA A 79 -3.10 -4.82 -0.21
CA ALA A 79 -3.39 -6.19 -0.63
C ALA A 79 -3.58 -7.16 0.57
N ARG A 80 -2.80 -6.98 1.64
CA ARG A 80 -2.99 -7.75 2.89
C ARG A 80 -4.28 -7.39 3.60
N ALA A 81 -4.62 -6.10 3.67
CA ALA A 81 -5.86 -5.63 4.28
C ALA A 81 -7.07 -6.16 3.49
N ALA A 82 -7.04 -6.11 2.16
CA ALA A 82 -8.08 -6.67 1.30
C ALA A 82 -8.31 -8.17 1.56
N ARG A 83 -7.24 -8.98 1.66
CA ARG A 83 -7.37 -10.41 2.02
C ARG A 83 -7.98 -10.65 3.40
N ARG A 84 -7.78 -9.74 4.36
CA ARG A 84 -8.44 -9.84 5.68
C ARG A 84 -9.92 -9.44 5.61
N MET A 85 -10.28 -8.51 4.73
CA MET A 85 -11.68 -8.18 4.47
C MET A 85 -12.47 -9.37 3.90
N GLU A 86 -11.81 -10.23 3.10
CA GLU A 86 -12.43 -11.49 2.63
C GLU A 86 -12.84 -12.39 3.81
N ALA A 87 -12.12 -12.32 4.94
CA ALA A 87 -12.46 -13.01 6.18
C ALA A 87 -13.44 -12.23 7.07
N GLY A 88 -13.97 -11.09 6.61
CA GLY A 88 -14.91 -10.25 7.36
C GLY A 88 -14.28 -9.21 8.29
N ASP A 89 -12.95 -9.06 8.28
CA ASP A 89 -12.25 -8.03 9.06
C ASP A 89 -12.20 -6.69 8.30
N TYR A 90 -13.29 -5.91 8.41
CA TYR A 90 -13.44 -4.59 7.77
C TYR A 90 -12.88 -3.43 8.60
N GLY A 91 -12.36 -3.68 9.81
CA GLY A 91 -11.86 -2.64 10.72
C GLY A 91 -10.45 -2.13 10.38
N GLN A 92 -9.73 -2.86 9.52
CA GLN A 92 -8.37 -2.51 9.13
C GLN A 92 -8.30 -1.23 8.29
N ARG A 93 -7.29 -0.41 8.58
CA ARG A 93 -7.01 0.84 7.86
C ARG A 93 -5.57 0.85 7.39
N VAL A 94 -5.36 1.34 6.18
CA VAL A 94 -4.03 1.52 5.61
C VAL A 94 -3.59 2.96 5.83
N HIS A 95 -2.52 3.13 6.60
CA HIS A 95 -1.89 4.42 6.84
C HIS A 95 -0.75 4.64 5.85
N THR A 96 -0.78 5.75 5.13
CA THR A 96 0.30 6.17 4.23
C THR A 96 0.47 7.67 4.30
N ASP A 97 1.73 8.11 4.36
CA ASP A 97 2.09 9.54 4.27
C ASP A 97 2.20 10.02 2.82
N SER A 98 1.93 9.14 1.85
CA SER A 98 2.03 9.49 0.44
C SER A 98 0.90 10.44 0.04
N ARG A 99 1.26 11.50 -0.71
CA ARG A 99 0.33 12.50 -1.24
C ARG A 99 0.06 12.33 -2.75
N ASP A 100 0.54 11.23 -3.31
CA ASP A 100 0.36 10.89 -4.72
C ASP A 100 -0.84 9.93 -4.91
N GLU A 101 -0.93 9.32 -6.08
CA GLU A 101 -2.00 8.39 -6.43
C GLU A 101 -2.02 7.15 -5.50
N VAL A 102 -0.89 6.75 -4.88
CA VAL A 102 -0.88 5.68 -3.86
C VAL A 102 -1.63 6.16 -2.62
N GLY A 103 -1.41 7.41 -2.22
CA GLY A 103 -2.13 8.05 -1.13
C GLY A 103 -3.62 8.15 -1.40
N GLN A 104 -4.00 8.59 -2.60
CA GLN A 104 -5.40 8.66 -3.01
C GLN A 104 -6.06 7.27 -3.02
N LEU A 105 -5.37 6.25 -3.51
CA LEU A 105 -5.85 4.87 -3.48
C LEU A 105 -6.04 4.36 -2.04
N ALA A 106 -5.09 4.64 -1.14
CA ALA A 106 -5.23 4.26 0.27
C ALA A 106 -6.42 4.96 0.94
N GLN A 107 -6.66 6.23 0.63
CA GLN A 107 -7.85 6.95 1.13
C GLN A 107 -9.15 6.34 0.58
N ALA A 108 -9.20 6.01 -0.71
CA ALA A 108 -10.35 5.36 -1.32
C ALA A 108 -10.60 3.97 -0.71
N PHE A 109 -9.54 3.17 -0.52
CA PHE A 109 -9.60 1.88 0.15
C PHE A 109 -10.15 2.00 1.58
N ASN A 110 -9.67 2.96 2.36
CA ASN A 110 -10.14 3.17 3.73
C ASN A 110 -11.61 3.61 3.79
N ARG A 111 -12.08 4.42 2.83
CA ARG A 111 -13.51 4.78 2.73
C ARG A 111 -14.38 3.55 2.46
N MET A 112 -14.01 2.75 1.47
CA MET A 112 -14.70 1.48 1.17
C MET A 112 -14.72 0.54 2.38
N SER A 113 -13.59 0.43 3.10
CA SER A 113 -13.50 -0.36 4.32
C SER A 113 -14.48 0.11 5.40
N ALA A 114 -14.60 1.42 5.60
CA ALA A 114 -15.50 2.00 6.59
C ALA A 114 -16.98 1.78 6.22
N GLU A 115 -17.32 1.91 4.94
CA GLU A 115 -18.67 1.66 4.43
C GLU A 115 -19.08 0.18 4.62
N LEU A 116 -18.19 -0.77 4.28
CA LEU A 116 -18.42 -2.20 4.50
C LEU A 116 -18.59 -2.52 5.99
N GLU A 117 -17.76 -1.94 6.85
CA GLU A 117 -17.87 -2.11 8.29
C GLU A 117 -19.21 -1.60 8.83
N GLN A 118 -19.69 -0.46 8.33
CA GLN A 118 -20.99 0.08 8.71
C GLN A 118 -22.15 -0.80 8.21
N LEU A 119 -22.06 -1.29 6.98
CA LEU A 119 -23.08 -2.17 6.40
C LEU A 119 -23.19 -3.49 7.19
N GLU A 120 -22.07 -4.08 7.59
CA GLU A 120 -22.04 -5.29 8.40
C GLU A 120 -22.64 -5.07 9.79
N ARG A 121 -22.40 -3.91 10.42
CA ARG A 121 -23.05 -3.56 11.70
C ARG A 121 -24.57 -3.47 11.54
N LEU A 122 -25.03 -2.74 10.52
CA LEU A 122 -26.47 -2.59 10.24
C LEU A 122 -27.14 -3.95 9.98
N ARG A 123 -26.47 -4.84 9.24
CA ARG A 123 -26.94 -6.20 9.00
C ARG A 123 -27.11 -6.97 10.31
N ARG A 124 -26.14 -6.91 11.22
CA ARG A 124 -26.20 -7.60 12.52
C ARG A 124 -27.33 -7.07 13.40
N ASP A 125 -27.47 -5.74 13.46
CA ASP A 125 -28.52 -5.09 14.25
C ASP A 125 -29.91 -5.45 13.72
N LEU A 126 -30.09 -5.47 12.39
CA LEU A 126 -31.34 -5.90 11.78
C LEU A 126 -31.68 -7.35 12.13
N VAL A 127 -30.70 -8.27 12.00
CA VAL A 127 -30.91 -9.69 12.33
C VAL A 127 -31.27 -9.86 13.81
N ALA A 128 -30.61 -9.13 14.70
CA ALA A 128 -30.91 -9.18 16.13
C ALA A 128 -32.31 -8.64 16.45
N ASN A 129 -32.66 -7.46 15.92
CA ASN A 129 -33.96 -6.83 16.15
C ASN A 129 -35.10 -7.69 15.62
N VAL A 130 -35.00 -8.18 14.39
CA VAL A 130 -36.01 -9.07 13.80
C VAL A 130 -36.15 -10.35 14.62
N SER A 131 -35.04 -10.94 15.08
CA SER A 131 -35.09 -12.15 15.92
C SER A 131 -35.82 -11.90 17.24
N HIS A 132 -35.60 -10.74 17.86
CA HIS A 132 -36.28 -10.35 19.09
C HIS A 132 -37.77 -10.10 18.88
N GLU A 133 -38.13 -9.38 17.82
CA GLU A 133 -39.53 -9.06 17.52
C GLU A 133 -40.35 -10.27 17.10
N LEU A 134 -39.74 -11.29 16.46
CA LEU A 134 -40.42 -12.53 16.10
C LEU A 134 -40.52 -13.53 17.26
N LYS A 135 -39.57 -13.53 18.20
CA LYS A 135 -39.58 -14.47 19.34
C LYS A 135 -40.81 -14.30 20.21
N THR A 136 -41.23 -13.06 20.47
CA THR A 136 -42.39 -12.73 21.30
C THR A 136 -43.72 -13.26 20.73
N PRO A 137 -44.13 -12.94 19.48
CA PRO A 137 -45.37 -13.45 18.90
C PRO A 137 -45.34 -14.96 18.70
N ILE A 138 -44.20 -15.57 18.34
CA ILE A 138 -44.09 -17.03 18.22
C ILE A 138 -44.30 -17.71 19.58
N SER A 139 -43.76 -17.14 20.66
CA SER A 139 -43.96 -17.68 22.01
C SER A 139 -45.42 -17.57 22.45
N ALA A 140 -46.10 -16.48 22.09
CA ALA A 140 -47.54 -16.31 22.35
C ALA A 140 -48.40 -17.32 21.57
N LEU A 141 -48.10 -17.54 20.28
CA LEU A 141 -48.78 -18.54 19.45
C LEU A 141 -48.57 -19.96 20.00
N ARG A 142 -47.36 -20.28 20.45
CA ARG A 142 -47.05 -21.57 21.09
C ARG A 142 -47.86 -21.78 22.36
N ALA A 143 -47.93 -20.79 23.25
CA ALA A 143 -48.72 -20.87 24.46
C ALA A 143 -50.22 -21.07 24.17
N HIS A 144 -50.74 -20.43 23.11
CA HIS A 144 -52.12 -20.67 22.65
C HIS A 144 -52.34 -22.12 22.19
N LEU A 145 -51.39 -22.69 21.44
CA LEU A 145 -51.49 -24.08 20.99
C LEU A 145 -51.35 -25.08 22.14
N GLU A 146 -50.52 -24.78 23.15
CA GLU A 146 -50.39 -25.61 24.36
C GLU A 146 -51.68 -25.63 25.18
N ASN A 147 -52.34 -24.49 25.38
CA ASN A 147 -53.65 -24.45 26.06
C ASN A 147 -54.71 -25.29 25.33
N LEU A 148 -54.77 -25.17 23.99
CA LEU A 148 -55.70 -25.96 23.18
C LEU A 148 -55.41 -27.47 23.24
N LEU A 149 -54.15 -27.87 23.35
CA LEU A 149 -53.74 -29.27 23.50
C LEU A 149 -54.07 -29.81 24.90
N ASP A 150 -53.93 -29.00 25.94
CA ASP A 150 -54.22 -29.37 27.32
C ASP A 150 -55.72 -29.35 27.67
N GLY A 151 -56.57 -28.91 26.73
CA GLY A 151 -58.03 -28.98 26.85
C GLY A 151 -58.66 -27.90 27.75
N VAL A 152 -57.96 -26.78 27.94
CA VAL A 152 -58.44 -25.57 28.65
C VAL A 152 -58.72 -24.46 27.63
#